data_AF-A0A1Q6SGG2-F1
#
_entry.id   AF-A0A1Q6SGG2-F1
#
_cell.length_a   1.000
_cell.length_b   1.000
_cell.length_c   1.000
_cell.angle_alpha   90.00
_cell.angle_beta   90.00
_cell.angle_gamma   90.00
#
_symmetry.space_group_name_H-M   'P 1'
#
loop_
_entity.id
_entity.type
_entity.pdbx_description
1 polymer ?
#
loop_
_entity_poly.entity_id
_entity_poly.type
_entity_poly.pdbx_seq_one_letter_code
_entity_poly.pdbx_strand_id
1 'polypeptide(L)'
;MKKTTSICLFTGMIFLLLVMVVYLLFTQQDTGEKEQDLAAATEEMPAETDTEKELKTTESLAVYEPYAYIIKQKDGILVVYQSDGITEFFETNIRIRDLNEDMVKKLENGIRFSDDQELYAFLESYSS
;
A
#
# COMPACT_ATOMS: atom_id res chain seq x y z
N MET A 1 -43.14 25.19 -0.52
CA MET A 1 -42.70 23.86 -1.01
C MET A 1 -41.37 24.00 -1.76
N LYS A 2 -40.21 23.81 -1.10
CA LYS A 2 -38.86 23.90 -1.71
C LYS A 2 -37.86 22.94 -1.01
N LYS A 3 -38.22 21.66 -0.85
CA LYS A 3 -37.36 20.65 -0.20
C LYS A 3 -36.75 19.63 -1.18
N THR A 4 -37.22 19.60 -2.43
CA THR A 4 -36.81 18.60 -3.43
C THR A 4 -35.62 19.02 -4.29
N THR A 5 -35.34 20.33 -4.43
CA THR A 5 -34.21 20.83 -5.23
C THR A 5 -32.85 20.57 -4.59
N SER A 6 -32.77 20.52 -3.25
CA SER A 6 -31.49 20.36 -2.54
C SER A 6 -30.87 18.97 -2.72
N ILE A 7 -31.70 17.92 -2.79
CA ILE A 7 -31.24 16.52 -2.90
C ILE A 7 -30.53 16.29 -4.24
N CYS A 8 -31.03 16.88 -5.32
CA CYS A 8 -30.43 16.78 -6.65
C CYS A 8 -29.05 17.47 -6.74
N LEU A 9 -28.83 18.54 -5.97
CA LEU A 9 -27.54 19.23 -5.91
C LEU A 9 -26.51 18.38 -5.16
N PHE A 10 -26.91 17.74 -4.06
CA PHE A 10 -26.02 16.85 -3.32
C PHE A 10 -25.62 15.63 -4.14
N THR A 11 -26.55 15.00 -4.85
CA THR A 11 -26.21 13.86 -5.72
C THR A 11 -25.29 14.27 -6.87
N GLY A 12 -25.49 15.45 -7.45
CA GLY A 12 -24.59 15.99 -8.49
C GLY A 12 -23.20 16.32 -7.96
N MET A 13 -23.10 16.92 -6.77
CA MET A 13 -21.82 17.26 -6.15
C MET A 13 -21.02 16.02 -5.75
N ILE A 14 -21.69 14.98 -5.23
CA ILE A 14 -21.06 13.70 -4.90
C ILE A 14 -20.55 13.02 -6.17
N PHE A 15 -21.34 13.02 -7.25
CA PHE A 15 -20.90 12.47 -8.52
C PHE A 15 -19.68 13.22 -9.09
N LEU A 16 -19.68 14.56 -9.01
CA LEU A 16 -18.55 15.39 -9.45
C LEU A 16 -17.30 15.12 -8.61
N LEU A 17 -17.45 14.99 -7.29
CA LEU A 17 -16.34 14.62 -6.39
C LEU A 17 -15.80 13.23 -6.70
N LEU A 18 -16.65 12.24 -6.98
CA LEU A 18 -16.20 10.90 -7.36
C LEU A 18 -15.43 10.92 -8.68
N VAL A 19 -15.91 11.65 -9.69
CA VAL A 19 -15.21 11.83 -10.97
C VAL A 19 -13.86 12.53 -10.76
N MET A 20 -13.80 13.53 -9.87
CA MET A 20 -12.56 14.27 -9.56
C MET A 20 -11.55 13.40 -8.80
N VAL A 21 -11.98 12.57 -7.86
CA VAL A 21 -11.13 11.60 -7.16
C VAL A 21 -10.57 10.55 -8.14
N VAL A 22 -11.41 10.01 -9.02
CA VAL A 22 -10.96 9.07 -10.06
C VAL A 22 -9.95 9.74 -11.00
N TYR A 23 -10.18 10.99 -11.39
CA TYR A 23 -9.23 11.77 -12.19
C TYR A 23 -7.89 11.97 -11.47
N LEU A 24 -7.89 12.29 -10.18
CA LEU A 24 -6.66 12.44 -9.40
C LEU A 24 -5.86 11.13 -9.27
N LEU A 25 -6.56 10.00 -9.06
CA LEU A 25 -5.93 8.68 -9.06
C LEU A 25 -5.32 8.33 -10.43
N PHE A 26 -6.00 8.71 -11.51
CA PHE A 26 -5.48 8.54 -12.87
C PHE A 26 -4.22 9.40 -13.10
N THR A 27 -4.21 10.66 -12.65
CA THR A 27 -3.01 11.51 -12.76
C THR A 27 -1.83 11.03 -11.91
N GLN A 28 -2.08 10.37 -10.78
CA GLN A 28 -1.02 9.74 -9.98
C GLN A 28 -0.40 8.53 -10.70
N GLN A 29 -1.16 7.80 -11.52
CA GLN A 29 -0.60 6.74 -12.36
C GLN A 29 0.18 7.29 -13.56
N ASP A 30 -0.29 8.37 -14.20
CA ASP A 30 0.37 9.00 -15.36
C ASP A 30 1.70 9.70 -14.98
N THR A 31 1.85 10.11 -13.72
CA THR A 31 3.09 10.71 -13.20
C THR A 31 4.19 9.66 -12.92
N GLY A 32 3.87 8.37 -13.00
CA GLY A 32 4.79 7.25 -12.71
C GLY A 32 5.67 6.77 -13.87
N GLU A 33 5.54 7.33 -15.08
CA GLU A 33 6.29 6.88 -16.26
C GLU A 33 7.01 8.03 -16.99
N LYS A 34 7.87 8.76 -16.27
CA LYS A 34 8.90 9.61 -16.89
C LYS A 34 10.15 9.67 -16.02
N GLU A 35 10.92 8.59 -15.94
CA GLU A 35 12.36 8.67 -15.66
C GLU A 35 13.05 7.34 -15.95
N GLN A 36 13.14 7.02 -17.25
CA GLN A 36 14.18 6.14 -17.73
C GLN A 36 14.55 6.56 -19.15
N ASP A 37 15.57 7.43 -19.27
CA ASP A 37 16.74 7.14 -20.11
C ASP A 37 17.90 8.12 -19.88
N LEU A 38 19.10 7.55 -19.96
CA LEU A 38 20.37 8.16 -20.36
C LEU A 38 21.33 8.83 -19.34
N ALA A 39 22.13 7.95 -18.74
CA ALA A 39 23.59 7.87 -18.89
C ALA A 39 24.55 8.92 -18.29
N ALA A 40 25.50 8.34 -17.57
CA ALA A 40 26.93 8.63 -17.58
C ALA A 40 27.47 9.74 -16.65
N ALA A 41 28.13 9.23 -15.62
CA ALA A 41 29.44 9.64 -15.11
C ALA A 41 29.51 10.79 -14.10
N THR A 42 30.20 10.43 -13.00
CA THR A 42 31.11 11.28 -12.20
C THR A 42 30.49 12.00 -11.01
N GLU A 43 30.72 11.35 -9.86
CA GLU A 43 31.29 11.85 -8.59
C GLU A 43 30.79 13.16 -7.94
N GLU A 44 30.71 13.06 -6.60
CA GLU A 44 30.93 14.11 -5.58
C GLU A 44 29.70 14.75 -4.90
N MET A 45 29.46 14.30 -3.66
CA MET A 45 28.91 15.03 -2.49
C MET A 45 29.77 16.30 -2.23
N PRO A 46 29.37 17.39 -1.51
CA PRO A 46 28.47 17.39 -0.34
C PRO A 46 27.62 18.67 -0.03
N ALA A 47 26.85 18.54 1.05
CA ALA A 47 26.45 19.55 2.05
C ALA A 47 25.41 20.62 1.70
N GLU A 48 24.18 20.51 2.25
CA GLU A 48 23.65 21.10 3.52
C GLU A 48 23.27 22.60 3.40
N THR A 49 22.02 22.95 3.77
CA THR A 49 21.66 23.90 4.86
C THR A 49 20.32 24.65 4.64
N ASP A 50 19.36 24.33 5.52
CA ASP A 50 18.27 25.10 6.15
C ASP A 50 17.18 25.88 5.38
N THR A 51 15.92 25.51 5.63
CA THR A 51 15.00 26.35 6.44
C THR A 51 13.96 25.47 7.17
N GLU A 52 13.97 25.64 8.49
CA GLU A 52 13.28 24.94 9.57
C GLU A 52 11.79 25.31 9.76
N LYS A 53 10.94 24.29 10.06
CA LYS A 53 9.72 24.22 10.92
C LYS A 53 8.62 23.34 10.28
N GLU A 54 8.03 22.31 10.92
CA GLU A 54 8.10 21.80 12.29
C GLU A 54 7.28 20.47 12.36
N LEU A 55 7.88 19.40 12.93
CA LEU A 55 7.28 18.22 13.60
C LEU A 55 6.35 17.29 12.77
N LYS A 56 6.67 16.01 12.46
CA LYS A 56 7.23 14.97 13.33
C LYS A 56 7.81 13.78 12.52
N THR A 57 9.06 13.45 12.84
CA THR A 57 9.57 12.08 13.08
C THR A 57 10.06 11.24 11.89
N THR A 58 11.40 11.16 11.83
CA THR A 58 12.28 10.07 11.31
C THR A 58 12.18 9.79 9.81
N GLU A 59 13.09 10.31 8.99
CA GLU A 59 14.45 9.78 8.83
C GLU A 59 14.51 8.25 8.82
N SER A 60 14.01 7.66 7.74
CA SER A 60 14.64 6.49 7.15
C SER A 60 14.25 6.47 5.67
N LEU A 61 15.15 6.93 4.80
CA LEU A 61 15.18 6.46 3.42
C LEU A 61 15.55 4.96 3.47
N ALA A 62 14.62 4.13 3.96
CA ALA A 62 14.57 2.76 3.52
C ALA A 62 14.10 2.86 2.07
N VAL A 63 14.97 2.48 1.14
CA VAL A 63 14.52 2.03 -0.18
C VAL A 63 13.51 0.93 0.11
N TYR A 64 12.22 1.28 0.14
CA TYR A 64 11.16 0.32 0.33
C TYR A 64 11.15 -0.48 -0.96
N GLU A 65 11.65 -1.72 -0.91
CA GLU A 65 11.40 -2.65 -2.00
C GLU A 65 9.88 -2.71 -2.20
N PRO A 66 9.39 -2.44 -3.42
CA PRO A 66 7.96 -2.39 -3.67
C PRO A 66 7.38 -3.77 -3.42
N TYR A 67 6.52 -3.89 -2.41
CA TYR A 67 5.79 -5.11 -2.10
C TYR A 67 4.40 -5.05 -2.74
N ALA A 68 3.98 -6.12 -3.41
CA ALA A 68 2.67 -6.24 -4.02
C ALA A 68 1.61 -6.75 -3.04
N TYR A 69 2.01 -7.58 -2.07
CA TYR A 69 1.09 -8.25 -1.15
C TYR A 69 1.56 -8.20 0.30
N ILE A 70 0.60 -8.19 1.22
CA ILE A 70 0.86 -8.24 2.66
C ILE A 70 -0.06 -9.28 3.32
N ILE A 71 0.50 -10.25 4.04
CA ILE A 71 -0.29 -11.15 4.89
C ILE A 71 -0.40 -10.56 6.29
N LYS A 72 -1.63 -10.52 6.81
CA LYS A 72 -1.93 -10.17 8.20
C LYS A 72 -2.88 -11.19 8.81
N GLN A 73 -2.95 -11.19 10.14
CA GLN A 73 -3.97 -11.93 10.86
C GLN A 73 -5.29 -11.16 10.89
N LYS A 74 -6.39 -11.83 10.58
CA LYS A 74 -7.76 -11.35 10.81
C LYS A 74 -8.59 -12.51 11.33
N ASP A 75 -9.30 -12.31 12.44
CA ASP A 75 -10.20 -13.32 13.05
C ASP A 75 -9.57 -14.71 13.29
N GLY A 76 -8.26 -14.76 13.54
CA GLY A 76 -7.53 -16.01 13.79
C GLY A 76 -7.11 -16.79 12.55
N ILE A 77 -7.35 -16.25 11.34
CA ILE A 77 -6.88 -16.78 10.07
C ILE A 77 -5.91 -15.81 9.39
N LEU A 78 -5.10 -16.32 8.47
CA LEU A 78 -4.27 -15.47 7.61
C LEU A 78 -5.10 -14.91 6.46
N VAL A 79 -4.98 -13.61 6.23
CA VAL A 79 -5.64 -12.90 5.13
C VAL A 79 -4.60 -12.14 4.34
N VAL A 80 -4.69 -12.24 3.01
CA VAL A 80 -3.81 -11.57 2.06
C VAL A 80 -4.45 -10.23 1.70
N TYR A 81 -3.68 -9.15 1.84
CA TYR A 81 -4.01 -7.79 1.45
C TYR A 81 -3.15 -7.37 0.26
N GLN A 82 -3.63 -6.39 -0.50
CA GLN A 82 -2.84 -5.71 -1.53
C GLN A 82 -1.72 -4.85 -0.91
N SER A 83 -0.93 -4.20 -1.76
CA SER A 83 0.19 -3.34 -1.37
C SER A 83 -0.21 -2.18 -0.44
N ASP A 84 -1.48 -1.77 -0.45
CA ASP A 84 -2.01 -0.77 0.47
C ASP A 84 -2.18 -1.29 1.92
N GLY A 85 -2.13 -2.61 2.12
CA GLY A 85 -2.34 -3.28 3.41
C GLY A 85 -3.75 -3.09 4.00
N ILE A 86 -4.71 -2.60 3.21
CA ILE A 86 -6.08 -2.28 3.61
C ILE A 86 -7.08 -3.07 2.74
N THR A 87 -6.84 -3.15 1.44
CA THR A 87 -7.71 -3.87 0.52
C THR A 87 -7.45 -5.37 0.62
N GLU A 88 -8.44 -6.10 1.11
CA GLU A 88 -8.40 -7.56 1.17
C GLU A 88 -8.38 -8.14 -0.24
N PHE A 89 -7.40 -9.00 -0.50
CA PHE A 89 -7.28 -9.74 -1.74
C PHE A 89 -7.99 -11.09 -1.64
N PHE A 90 -7.61 -11.93 -0.67
CA PHE A 90 -8.35 -13.15 -0.32
C PHE A 90 -8.02 -13.65 1.10
N GLU A 91 -8.95 -14.41 1.68
CA GLU A 91 -8.76 -15.10 2.95
C GLU A 91 -8.17 -16.50 2.71
N THR A 92 -7.25 -16.91 3.57
CA THR A 92 -6.68 -18.26 3.52
C THR A 92 -7.39 -19.18 4.53
N ASN A 93 -7.23 -20.49 4.37
CA ASN A 93 -7.69 -21.48 5.36
C ASN A 93 -6.64 -21.77 6.46
N ILE A 94 -5.54 -21.01 6.51
CA ILE A 94 -4.45 -21.22 7.46
C ILE A 94 -4.77 -20.46 8.76
N ARG A 95 -4.83 -21.19 9.88
CA ARG A 95 -5.11 -20.60 11.19
C ARG A 95 -3.83 -20.19 11.89
N ILE A 96 -3.88 -19.07 12.61
CA ILE A 96 -2.76 -18.54 13.39
C ILE A 96 -2.23 -19.55 14.42
N ARG A 97 -3.12 -20.37 14.99
CA ARG A 97 -2.79 -21.38 16.02
C ARG A 97 -1.98 -22.56 15.48
N ASP A 98 -2.02 -22.76 14.16
CA ASP A 98 -1.31 -23.84 13.48
C ASP A 98 0.10 -23.35 13.04
N LEU A 99 0.45 -22.08 13.32
CA LEU A 99 1.75 -21.47 13.02
C LEU A 99 2.69 -21.48 14.24
N ASN A 100 3.99 -21.38 13.99
CA ASN A 100 5.00 -21.24 15.04
C ASN A 100 5.01 -19.82 15.64
N GLU A 101 5.55 -19.67 16.85
CA GLU A 101 5.58 -18.37 17.55
C GLU A 101 6.36 -17.28 16.78
N ASP A 102 7.42 -17.67 16.07
CA ASP A 102 8.24 -16.74 15.28
C ASP A 102 7.45 -16.15 14.11
N MET A 103 6.60 -16.95 13.46
CA MET A 103 5.75 -16.49 12.38
C MET A 103 4.61 -15.62 12.90
N VAL A 104 4.05 -15.95 14.05
CA VAL A 104 3.04 -15.11 14.71
C VAL A 104 3.61 -13.71 14.99
N LYS A 105 4.84 -13.61 15.49
CA LYS A 105 5.52 -12.30 15.69
C LYS A 105 5.77 -11.55 14.38
N LYS A 106 6.12 -12.25 13.30
CA LYS A 106 6.27 -11.62 11.97
C LYS A 106 4.94 -11.09 11.44
N LEU A 107 3.84 -11.76 11.74
CA LEU A 107 2.48 -11.34 11.35
C LEU A 107 2.02 -10.07 12.05
N GLU A 108 2.51 -9.78 13.27
CA GLU A 108 2.25 -8.50 13.95
C GLU A 108 2.71 -7.30 13.10
N ASN A 109 3.82 -7.46 12.37
CA ASN A 109 4.37 -6.44 11.48
C ASN A 109 3.87 -6.54 10.02
N GLY A 110 3.14 -7.62 9.71
CA GLY A 110 2.75 -8.01 8.36
C GLY A 110 3.90 -8.63 7.56
N ILE A 111 3.64 -9.75 6.91
CA ILE A 111 4.62 -10.39 6.01
C ILE A 111 4.41 -9.84 4.61
N ARG A 112 5.46 -9.28 4.01
CA ARG A 112 5.40 -8.61 2.72
C ARG A 112 5.99 -9.50 1.64
N PHE A 113 5.39 -9.48 0.46
CA PHE A 113 5.83 -10.23 -0.72
C PHE A 113 5.90 -9.31 -1.92
N SER A 114 6.95 -9.46 -2.73
CA SER A 114 7.19 -8.63 -3.91
C SER A 114 6.30 -9.03 -5.08
N ASP A 115 6.03 -10.33 -5.22
CA ASP A 115 5.24 -10.90 -6.31
C ASP A 115 4.31 -12.04 -5.84
N ASP A 116 3.52 -12.57 -6.77
CA ASP A 116 2.58 -13.65 -6.52
C ASP A 116 3.27 -15.01 -6.35
N GLN A 117 4.39 -15.24 -7.02
CA GLN A 117 5.16 -16.49 -6.91
C GLN A 117 5.69 -16.68 -5.49
N GLU A 118 6.28 -15.66 -4.88
CA GLU A 118 6.76 -15.70 -3.50
C GLU A 118 5.61 -15.92 -2.51
N LEU A 119 4.49 -15.22 -2.72
CA LEU A 119 3.29 -15.37 -1.90
C LEU A 119 2.76 -16.81 -1.95
N TYR A 120 2.57 -17.38 -3.14
CA TYR A 120 2.04 -18.73 -3.28
C TYR A 120 3.03 -19.80 -2.81
N ALA A 121 4.33 -19.64 -3.05
CA ALA A 121 5.34 -20.54 -2.51
C ALA A 121 5.32 -20.55 -0.96
N PHE A 122 5.11 -19.39 -0.34
CA PHE A 122 4.91 -19.30 1.09
C PHE A 122 3.65 -20.05 1.53
N LEU A 123 2.50 -19.82 0.89
CA LEU A 123 1.24 -20.47 1.24
C LEU A 123 1.27 -21.99 1.05
N GLU A 124 1.94 -22.47 0.01
CA GLU A 124 2.11 -23.89 -0.28
C GLU A 124 2.82 -24.62 0.87
N SER A 125 3.80 -23.97 1.52
CA SER A 125 4.51 -24.54 2.66
C SER A 125 3.62 -24.84 3.88
N TYR A 126 2.41 -24.27 3.94
CA TYR A 126 1.42 -24.50 5.00
C TYR A 126 0.20 -25.31 4.54
N SER A 127 0.14 -25.72 3.27
CA SER A 127 -0.97 -26.49 2.70
C SER A 127 -0.76 -28.02 2.75
N SER A 128 0.23 -28.51 3.51
CA SER A 128 0.59 -29.93 3.55
C SER A 128 -0.24 -30.77 4.52
#